data_AF-D6X4S4-F1
#
_entry.id   AF-D6X4S4-F1
#
_cell.length_a   1.000
_cell.length_b   1.000
_cell.length_c   1.000
_cell.angle_alpha   90.00
_cell.angle_beta   90.00
_cell.angle_gamma   90.00
#
_symmetry.space_group_name_H-M   'P 1'
#
loop_
_entity.id
_entity.type
_entity.pdbx_description
1 polymer ?
#
loop_
_entity_poly.entity_id
_entity_poly.type
_entity_poly.pdbx_seq_one_letter_code
_entity_poly.pdbx_strand_id
1 'polypeptide(L)'
;MKCLLFLLVVIFVDLSKSGQLPSKFQKCGRNDNKCLTLAIKNAIEQLTVPMKEAGLPSLHPLEIPALTIGAGTGPVQFNQNYKNLKIYGQTKIDSIDASFRENILKMDVHFFEIVANFEYEIDGKILVFPIKGKGTGVIAMDKPEFALTFIMEEYEKKGEKYYKVSNTTMSIEPQKIQFGFSNNVFGGDKDFSDKVLEAMNENWKELYADVRPSYEEAYGQIFMSIFNSFLSKFGFSNNVFGGDKDSSDKVLEAMNENWKELYADVRPSYEEAYGQIFMSIFNSFLSKVPISELFDS
;
A
#
# COMPACT_ATOMS: atom_id res chain seq x y z
N MET A 1 43.17 3.43 -40.78
CA MET A 1 42.03 2.54 -40.46
C MET A 1 41.69 2.67 -38.98
N LYS A 2 41.07 3.78 -38.57
CA LYS A 2 40.70 4.11 -37.18
C LYS A 2 39.30 4.75 -37.15
N CYS A 3 38.32 4.14 -37.81
CA CYS A 3 36.95 4.66 -37.83
C CYS A 3 35.87 3.59 -37.60
N LEU A 4 36.21 2.30 -37.43
CA LEU A 4 35.19 1.24 -37.32
C LEU A 4 34.88 0.77 -35.90
N LEU A 5 35.61 1.23 -34.88
CA LEU A 5 35.44 0.76 -33.49
C LEU A 5 34.61 1.69 -32.59
N PHE A 6 34.19 2.86 -33.08
CA PHE A 6 33.38 3.81 -32.30
C PHE A 6 31.85 3.64 -32.50
N LEU A 7 31.42 2.81 -33.45
CA LEU A 7 29.99 2.59 -33.73
C LEU A 7 29.36 1.46 -32.90
N LEU A 8 30.15 0.72 -32.11
CA LEU A 8 29.70 -0.45 -31.34
C LEU A 8 29.41 -0.16 -29.85
N VAL A 9 29.48 1.10 -29.40
CA VAL A 9 29.26 1.49 -27.98
C VAL A 9 27.93 2.26 -27.77
N VAL A 10 27.12 2.50 -28.81
CA VAL A 10 25.88 3.29 -28.70
C VAL A 10 24.60 2.43 -28.66
N ILE A 11 24.71 1.10 -28.60
CA ILE A 11 23.55 0.22 -28.52
C ILE A 11 23.60 -0.52 -27.18
N PHE A 12 22.52 -0.37 -26.40
CA PHE A 12 22.29 -0.84 -25.03
C PHE A 12 22.69 0.12 -23.88
N VAL A 13 22.26 1.37 -23.96
CA VAL A 13 21.56 1.92 -22.79
C VAL A 13 20.08 1.67 -23.05
N ASP A 14 19.59 0.50 -22.66
CA ASP A 14 18.17 0.34 -22.37
C ASP A 14 17.89 1.26 -21.17
N LEU A 15 17.65 2.54 -21.44
CA LEU A 15 16.87 3.41 -20.58
C LEU A 15 15.50 2.74 -20.52
N SER A 16 15.37 1.84 -19.57
CA SER A 16 14.13 1.22 -19.19
C SER A 16 13.20 2.38 -18.85
N LYS A 17 12.35 2.77 -19.80
CA LYS A 17 11.30 3.75 -19.53
C LYS A 17 10.46 3.14 -18.41
N SER A 18 10.42 3.75 -17.22
CA SER A 18 9.34 3.45 -16.28
C SER A 18 8.02 3.56 -17.00
N GLY A 19 7.02 2.81 -16.53
CA GLY A 19 5.66 3.00 -17.01
C GLY A 19 5.31 4.47 -16.93
N GLN A 20 4.75 5.03 -17.99
CA GLN A 20 4.10 6.33 -17.88
C GLN A 20 2.77 6.09 -17.19
N LEU A 21 2.49 6.89 -16.16
CA LEU A 21 1.19 6.87 -15.49
C LEU A 21 0.08 6.96 -16.56
N PRO A 22 -0.95 6.10 -16.52
CA PRO A 22 -2.06 6.19 -17.46
C PRO A 22 -2.62 7.61 -17.49
N SER A 23 -2.95 8.13 -18.67
CA SER A 23 -3.40 9.53 -18.85
C SER A 23 -4.66 9.87 -18.04
N LYS A 24 -5.41 8.85 -17.62
CA LYS A 24 -6.60 8.98 -16.77
C LYS A 24 -6.29 9.23 -15.29
N PHE A 25 -5.03 9.04 -14.87
CA PHE A 25 -4.59 9.24 -13.50
C PHE A 25 -3.95 10.61 -13.36
N GLN A 26 -4.44 11.36 -12.38
CA GLN A 26 -3.94 12.68 -12.06
C GLN A 26 -2.61 12.56 -11.30
N LYS A 27 -1.63 13.38 -11.70
CA LYS A 27 -0.39 13.58 -10.94
C LYS A 27 -0.60 14.71 -9.94
N CYS A 28 0.02 14.59 -8.78
CA CYS A 28 -0.07 15.58 -7.71
C CYS A 28 1.31 16.02 -7.25
N GLY A 29 1.42 17.26 -6.78
CA GLY A 29 2.60 17.67 -6.02
C GLY A 29 2.68 16.89 -4.72
N ARG A 30 3.90 16.57 -4.27
CA ARG A 30 4.15 15.67 -3.13
C ARG A 30 3.42 16.04 -1.82
N ASN A 31 3.15 17.34 -1.61
CA ASN A 31 2.48 17.87 -0.41
C ASN A 31 1.06 18.39 -0.69
N ASP A 32 0.50 18.15 -1.88
CA ASP A 32 -0.85 18.57 -2.23
C ASP A 32 -1.86 17.47 -1.88
N ASN A 33 -2.24 17.41 -0.61
CA ASN A 33 -3.22 16.44 -0.12
C ASN A 33 -4.57 16.57 -0.83
N LYS A 34 -5.01 17.76 -1.22
CA LYS A 34 -6.29 17.94 -1.92
C LYS A 34 -6.25 17.31 -3.31
N CYS A 35 -5.16 17.53 -4.03
CA CYS A 35 -4.93 16.83 -5.30
C CYS A 35 -4.86 15.32 -5.06
N LEU A 36 -4.08 14.85 -4.07
CA LEU A 36 -3.90 13.43 -3.80
C LEU A 36 -5.23 12.73 -3.49
N THR A 37 -6.06 13.32 -2.63
CA THR A 37 -7.41 12.84 -2.30
C THR A 37 -8.25 12.68 -3.57
N LEU A 38 -8.29 13.69 -4.45
CA LEU A 38 -9.04 13.62 -5.70
C LEU A 38 -8.45 12.60 -6.68
N ALA A 39 -7.13 12.51 -6.78
CA ALA A 39 -6.44 11.56 -7.66
C ALA A 39 -6.73 10.11 -7.23
N ILE A 40 -6.68 9.81 -5.93
CA ILE A 40 -6.99 8.48 -5.39
C ILE A 40 -8.46 8.17 -5.59
N LYS A 41 -9.39 9.09 -5.27
CA LYS A 41 -10.83 8.91 -5.49
C LYS A 41 -11.11 8.55 -6.95
N ASN A 42 -10.63 9.38 -7.88
CA ASN A 42 -10.83 9.19 -9.31
C ASN A 42 -10.20 7.89 -9.80
N ALA A 43 -9.03 7.50 -9.27
CA ALA A 43 -8.40 6.24 -9.62
C ALA A 43 -9.26 5.05 -9.18
N ILE A 44 -9.72 5.03 -7.92
CA ILE A 44 -10.55 3.94 -7.37
C ILE A 44 -11.88 3.81 -8.13
N GLU A 45 -12.58 4.92 -8.37
CA GLU A 45 -13.89 4.92 -9.05
C GLU A 45 -13.81 4.40 -10.49
N GLN A 46 -12.64 4.50 -11.14
CA GLN A 46 -12.41 3.98 -12.49
C GLN A 46 -12.09 2.48 -12.53
N LEU A 47 -11.76 1.84 -11.40
CA LEU A 47 -11.44 0.41 -11.33
C LEU A 47 -12.69 -0.48 -11.37
N THR A 48 -13.66 -0.15 -12.22
CA THR A 48 -14.79 -1.04 -12.54
C THR A 48 -14.38 -2.20 -13.45
N VAL A 49 -13.23 -2.07 -14.09
CA VAL A 49 -12.56 -3.10 -14.88
C VAL A 49 -11.07 -3.14 -14.52
N PRO A 50 -10.38 -4.28 -14.71
CA PRO A 50 -8.95 -4.35 -14.40
C PRO A 50 -8.13 -3.40 -15.27
N MET A 51 -7.24 -2.61 -14.65
CA MET A 51 -6.31 -1.74 -15.35
C MET A 51 -4.95 -2.42 -15.47
N LYS A 52 -4.82 -3.32 -16.44
CA LYS A 52 -3.64 -4.18 -16.65
C LYS A 52 -2.34 -3.39 -16.80
N GLU A 53 -2.37 -2.27 -17.51
CA GLU A 53 -1.23 -1.36 -17.69
C GLU A 53 -0.72 -0.81 -16.35
N ALA A 54 -1.61 -0.52 -15.40
CA ALA A 54 -1.27 -0.07 -14.05
C ALA A 54 -1.07 -1.21 -13.03
N GLY A 55 -1.30 -2.47 -13.43
CA GLY A 55 -1.17 -3.62 -12.52
C GLY A 55 -2.26 -3.69 -11.45
N LEU A 56 -3.39 -3.02 -11.71
CA LEU A 56 -4.50 -2.92 -10.77
C LEU A 56 -5.63 -3.89 -11.18
N PRO A 57 -6.23 -4.62 -10.22
CA PRO A 57 -7.40 -5.46 -10.47
C PRO A 57 -8.65 -4.60 -10.69
N SER A 58 -9.78 -5.25 -10.98
CA SER A 58 -11.08 -4.61 -10.78
C SER A 58 -11.38 -4.52 -9.28
N LEU A 59 -12.11 -3.49 -8.88
CA LEU A 59 -12.72 -3.30 -7.57
C LEU A 59 -14.26 -3.38 -7.65
N HIS A 60 -14.80 -3.75 -8.82
CA HIS A 60 -16.23 -3.99 -9.02
C HIS A 60 -16.49 -5.15 -10.00
N PRO A 61 -16.39 -6.42 -9.56
CA PRO A 61 -15.94 -6.83 -8.23
C PRO A 61 -14.42 -6.87 -8.09
N LEU A 62 -13.93 -6.73 -6.86
CA LEU A 62 -12.64 -7.30 -6.45
C LEU A 62 -12.83 -8.81 -6.26
N GLU A 63 -12.12 -9.60 -7.07
CA GLU A 63 -12.18 -11.05 -7.01
C GLU A 63 -10.98 -11.62 -6.22
N ILE A 64 -11.28 -12.41 -5.19
CA ILE A 64 -10.30 -13.09 -4.34
C ILE A 64 -10.58 -14.61 -4.44
N PRO A 65 -9.69 -15.41 -5.04
CA PRO A 65 -9.94 -16.84 -5.26
C PRO A 65 -10.19 -17.62 -3.97
N ALA A 66 -9.42 -17.33 -2.92
CA ALA A 66 -9.58 -17.93 -1.61
C ALA A 66 -9.11 -16.97 -0.53
N LEU A 67 -9.78 -16.98 0.62
CA LEU A 67 -9.43 -16.20 1.79
C LEU A 67 -9.73 -17.03 3.04
N THR A 68 -8.77 -17.14 3.94
CA THR A 68 -8.97 -17.76 5.26
C THR A 68 -8.84 -16.68 6.33
N ILE A 69 -9.88 -16.55 7.15
CA ILE A 69 -9.87 -15.73 8.35
C ILE A 69 -9.85 -16.67 9.55
N GLY A 70 -8.92 -16.42 10.48
CA GLY A 70 -8.78 -17.21 11.68
C GLY A 70 -10.04 -17.21 12.55
N ALA A 71 -10.16 -18.22 13.41
CA ALA A 71 -11.11 -18.17 14.51
C ALA A 71 -10.82 -16.97 15.42
N GLY A 72 -11.88 -16.43 16.01
CA GLY A 72 -11.78 -15.49 17.11
C GLY A 72 -11.46 -16.21 18.42
N THR A 73 -11.48 -15.45 19.51
CA THR A 73 -11.24 -15.96 20.87
C THR A 73 -12.53 -16.11 21.68
N GLY A 74 -13.65 -15.61 21.15
CA GLY A 74 -14.94 -15.59 21.79
C GLY A 74 -15.99 -16.35 20.96
N PRO A 75 -17.03 -15.66 20.45
CA PRO A 75 -18.18 -16.31 19.83
C PRO A 75 -17.92 -16.96 18.47
N VAL A 76 -16.83 -16.67 17.76
CA VAL A 76 -16.54 -17.27 16.44
C VAL A 76 -15.42 -18.30 16.55
N GLN A 77 -15.76 -19.56 16.83
CA GLN A 77 -14.79 -20.61 17.18
C GLN A 77 -14.44 -21.53 16.00
N PHE A 78 -14.22 -20.96 14.83
CA PHE A 78 -13.86 -21.71 13.62
C PHE A 78 -13.10 -20.85 12.62
N ASN A 79 -12.27 -21.51 11.80
CA ASN A 79 -11.63 -20.84 10.67
C ASN A 79 -12.67 -20.62 9.57
N GLN A 80 -12.78 -19.38 9.12
CA GLN A 80 -13.68 -18.97 8.05
C GLN A 80 -12.93 -19.13 6.72
N ASN A 81 -13.31 -20.14 5.94
CA ASN A 81 -12.69 -20.41 4.64
C ASN A 81 -13.63 -19.99 3.52
N TYR A 82 -13.28 -18.90 2.84
CA TYR A 82 -14.01 -18.37 1.70
C TYR A 82 -13.35 -18.79 0.40
N LYS A 83 -14.18 -19.11 -0.60
CA LYS A 83 -13.78 -19.37 -1.99
C LYS A 83 -14.58 -18.49 -2.93
N ASN A 84 -13.99 -18.16 -4.08
CA ASN A 84 -14.64 -17.38 -5.12
C ASN A 84 -15.25 -16.08 -4.58
N LEU A 85 -14.54 -15.40 -3.69
CA LEU A 85 -15.01 -14.18 -3.02
C LEU A 85 -15.05 -13.03 -4.04
N LYS A 86 -16.20 -12.36 -4.13
CA LYS A 86 -16.45 -11.21 -5.00
C LYS A 86 -16.96 -10.05 -4.17
N ILE A 87 -16.18 -8.98 -4.11
CA ILE A 87 -16.47 -7.80 -3.30
C ILE A 87 -16.90 -6.65 -4.21
N TYR A 88 -18.02 -6.04 -3.90
CA TYR A 88 -18.64 -4.95 -4.64
C TYR A 88 -18.74 -3.69 -3.75
N GLY A 89 -18.99 -2.55 -4.38
CA GLY A 89 -19.18 -1.25 -3.70
C GLY A 89 -17.93 -0.38 -3.57
N GLN A 90 -16.73 -0.95 -3.73
CA GLN A 90 -15.46 -0.23 -3.56
C GLN A 90 -15.25 0.93 -4.54
N THR A 91 -15.90 0.91 -5.70
CA THR A 91 -15.85 2.00 -6.70
C THR A 91 -16.90 3.09 -6.48
N LYS A 92 -17.68 3.03 -5.39
CA LYS A 92 -18.70 4.02 -5.00
C LYS A 92 -18.34 4.60 -3.64
N ILE A 93 -17.40 5.53 -3.64
CA ILE A 93 -16.90 6.19 -2.43
C ILE A 93 -17.89 7.30 -2.03
N ASP A 94 -18.26 7.34 -0.75
CA ASP A 94 -19.01 8.46 -0.16
C ASP A 94 -18.08 9.64 0.08
N SER A 95 -17.01 9.41 0.85
CA SER A 95 -15.95 10.40 1.06
C SER A 95 -14.58 9.74 1.20
N ILE A 96 -13.54 10.51 0.92
CA ILE A 96 -12.15 10.09 1.12
C ILE A 96 -11.33 11.30 1.54
N ASP A 97 -10.42 11.10 2.49
CA ASP A 97 -9.30 11.98 2.75
C ASP A 97 -7.99 11.19 2.65
N ALA A 98 -6.98 11.77 2.01
CA ALA A 98 -5.69 11.15 1.86
C ALA A 98 -4.58 12.16 2.12
N SER A 99 -3.53 11.69 2.80
CA SER A 99 -2.34 12.49 3.05
C SER A 99 -1.08 11.68 2.84
N PHE A 100 -0.06 12.34 2.31
CA PHE A 100 1.25 11.75 2.11
C PHE A 100 2.32 12.62 2.75
N ARG A 101 3.06 12.07 3.72
CA ARG A 101 4.16 12.77 4.40
C ARG A 101 5.18 11.76 4.90
N GLU A 102 6.47 12.07 4.77
CA GLU A 102 7.56 11.24 5.31
C GLU A 102 7.46 9.77 4.86
N ASN A 103 7.08 9.55 3.60
CA ASN A 103 6.88 8.22 3.03
C ASN A 103 5.75 7.39 3.70
N ILE A 104 4.83 8.06 4.39
CA ILE A 104 3.62 7.47 4.96
C ILE A 104 2.41 7.99 4.19
N LEU A 105 1.67 7.09 3.56
CA LEU A 105 0.35 7.39 2.97
C LEU A 105 -0.73 6.99 3.98
N LYS A 106 -1.59 7.93 4.36
CA LYS A 106 -2.80 7.67 5.12
C LYS A 106 -4.03 7.90 4.25
N MET A 107 -5.03 7.06 4.39
CA MET A 107 -6.31 7.19 3.71
C MET A 107 -7.43 6.87 4.67
N ASP A 108 -8.39 7.78 4.79
CA ASP A 108 -9.66 7.55 5.47
C ASP A 108 -10.74 7.52 4.38
N VAL A 109 -11.40 6.37 4.21
CA VAL A 109 -12.33 6.12 3.09
C VAL A 109 -13.67 5.66 3.64
N HIS A 110 -14.73 6.37 3.27
CA HIS A 110 -16.09 6.06 3.66
C HIS A 110 -16.82 5.55 2.42
N PHE A 111 -17.49 4.41 2.55
CA PHE A 111 -18.30 3.82 1.47
C PHE A 111 -19.79 3.94 1.81
N PHE A 112 -20.65 3.88 0.79
CA PHE A 112 -22.09 3.74 1.04
C PHE A 112 -22.44 2.34 1.52
N GLU A 113 -21.92 1.32 0.82
CA GLU A 113 -22.18 -0.08 1.09
C GLU A 113 -21.06 -0.92 0.48
N ILE A 114 -20.61 -1.96 1.19
CA ILE A 114 -19.72 -2.99 0.66
C ILE A 114 -20.43 -4.33 0.75
N VAL A 115 -20.49 -5.06 -0.36
CA VAL A 115 -21.15 -6.38 -0.43
C VAL A 115 -20.16 -7.43 -0.90
N ALA A 116 -20.03 -8.51 -0.13
CA ALA A 116 -19.16 -9.63 -0.41
C ALA A 116 -19.99 -10.89 -0.66
N ASN A 117 -19.91 -11.45 -1.86
CA ASN A 117 -20.49 -12.75 -2.21
C ASN A 117 -19.39 -13.81 -2.21
N PHE A 118 -19.64 -14.99 -1.65
CA PHE A 118 -18.63 -16.03 -1.54
C PHE A 118 -19.24 -17.43 -1.45
N GLU A 119 -18.41 -18.43 -1.68
CA GLU A 119 -18.64 -19.80 -1.25
C GLU A 119 -17.96 -20.04 0.10
N TYR A 120 -18.60 -20.82 0.97
CA TYR A 120 -18.05 -21.16 2.29
C TYR A 120 -18.10 -22.67 2.52
N GLU A 121 -17.19 -23.14 3.37
CA GLU A 121 -17.24 -24.43 4.04
C GLU A 121 -16.84 -24.20 5.50
N ILE A 122 -17.77 -24.48 6.41
CA ILE A 122 -17.65 -24.16 7.83
C ILE A 122 -17.93 -25.42 8.64
N ASP A 123 -17.12 -25.64 9.67
CA ASP A 123 -17.32 -26.64 10.71
C ASP A 123 -16.83 -26.06 12.03
N GLY A 124 -17.73 -25.86 12.99
CA GLY A 124 -17.38 -25.36 14.32
C GLY A 124 -18.57 -24.77 15.06
N LYS A 125 -18.35 -23.65 15.75
CA LYS A 125 -19.35 -23.06 16.64
C LYS A 125 -19.41 -21.55 16.51
N ILE A 126 -20.63 -21.02 16.42
CA ILE A 126 -20.90 -19.57 16.47
C ILE A 126 -21.83 -19.27 17.64
N LEU A 127 -21.47 -18.30 18.50
CA LEU A 127 -22.14 -18.08 19.78
C LEU A 127 -22.18 -19.38 20.61
N VAL A 128 -23.37 -19.94 20.82
CA VAL A 128 -23.60 -21.24 21.45
C VAL A 128 -23.98 -22.33 20.45
N PHE A 129 -24.20 -21.98 19.19
CA PHE A 129 -24.76 -22.87 18.17
C PHE A 129 -23.65 -23.65 17.45
N PRO A 130 -23.73 -24.99 17.38
CA PRO A 130 -22.89 -25.77 16.50
C PRO A 130 -23.32 -25.53 15.05
N ILE A 131 -22.35 -25.28 14.18
CA ILE A 131 -22.59 -24.96 12.77
C ILE A 131 -21.70 -25.82 11.89
N LYS A 132 -22.29 -26.39 10.84
CA LYS A 132 -21.57 -27.22 9.88
C LYS A 132 -22.30 -27.23 8.56
N GLY A 133 -21.62 -26.77 7.52
CA GLY A 133 -22.19 -26.77 6.20
C GLY A 133 -21.30 -26.10 5.16
N LYS A 134 -21.76 -26.22 3.93
CA LYS A 134 -21.13 -25.58 2.76
C LYS A 134 -22.21 -24.99 1.87
N GLY A 135 -21.89 -23.92 1.18
CA GLY A 135 -22.84 -23.23 0.32
C GLY A 135 -22.35 -21.86 -0.10
N THR A 136 -23.30 -20.98 -0.40
CA THR A 136 -23.02 -19.60 -0.80
C THR A 136 -23.50 -18.63 0.28
N GLY A 137 -22.71 -17.58 0.52
CA GLY A 137 -23.05 -16.53 1.47
C GLY A 137 -22.89 -15.15 0.86
N VAL A 138 -23.50 -14.19 1.54
CA VAL A 138 -23.39 -12.76 1.32
C VAL A 138 -23.14 -12.08 2.66
N ILE A 139 -22.18 -11.16 2.69
CA ILE A 139 -21.98 -10.22 3.79
C ILE A 139 -22.14 -8.82 3.23
N ALA A 140 -23.03 -8.03 3.81
CA ALA A 140 -23.19 -6.62 3.48
C ALA A 140 -22.78 -5.75 4.67
N MET A 141 -21.94 -4.75 4.43
CA MET A 141 -21.56 -3.73 5.39
C MET A 141 -22.20 -2.41 4.98
N ASP A 142 -23.03 -1.84 5.85
CA ASP A 142 -23.62 -0.51 5.67
C ASP A 142 -22.66 0.55 6.21
N LYS A 143 -22.41 1.57 5.37
CA LYS A 143 -21.55 2.72 5.66
C LYS A 143 -20.23 2.38 6.36
N PRO A 144 -19.41 1.47 5.82
CA PRO A 144 -18.14 1.16 6.44
C PRO A 144 -17.13 2.29 6.26
N GLU A 145 -16.45 2.60 7.36
CA GLU A 145 -15.32 3.53 7.43
C GLU A 145 -14.02 2.72 7.48
N PHE A 146 -13.13 2.98 6.52
CA PHE A 146 -11.85 2.31 6.40
C PHE A 146 -10.73 3.32 6.67
N ALA A 147 -9.87 3.04 7.64
CA ALA A 147 -8.65 3.81 7.89
C ALA A 147 -7.43 2.97 7.50
N LEU A 148 -6.68 3.39 6.48
CA LEU A 148 -5.49 2.70 5.99
C LEU A 148 -4.25 3.57 6.21
N THR A 149 -3.18 2.93 6.66
CA THR A 149 -1.83 3.51 6.66
C THR A 149 -0.90 2.58 5.88
N PHE A 150 -0.17 3.13 4.92
CA PHE A 150 0.91 2.48 4.20
C PHE A 150 2.23 3.16 4.53
N ILE A 151 3.17 2.40 5.09
CA ILE A 151 4.55 2.83 5.32
C ILE A 151 5.35 2.42 4.09
N MET A 152 5.96 3.39 3.42
CA MET A 152 6.70 3.17 2.19
C MET A 152 8.20 3.34 2.39
N GLU A 153 8.95 2.51 1.68
CA GLU A 153 10.41 2.57 1.56
C GLU A 153 10.78 2.91 0.13
N GLU A 154 11.86 3.69 -0.01
CA GLU A 154 12.47 3.95 -1.31
C GLU A 154 13.41 2.79 -1.65
N TYR A 155 13.39 2.34 -2.90
CA TYR A 155 14.38 1.40 -3.41
C TYR A 155 14.77 1.77 -4.84
N GLU A 156 15.96 1.35 -5.25
CA GLU A 156 16.45 1.58 -6.60
C GLU A 156 16.30 0.32 -7.46
N LYS A 157 15.82 0.50 -8.69
CA LYS A 157 15.71 -0.56 -9.68
C LYS A 157 16.14 0.02 -11.02
N LYS A 158 17.25 -0.50 -11.56
CA LYS A 158 17.83 -0.10 -12.86
C LYS A 158 18.12 1.42 -12.95
N GLY A 159 18.67 2.01 -11.90
CA GLY A 159 19.03 3.44 -11.89
C GLY A 159 17.87 4.40 -11.62
N GLU A 160 16.67 3.90 -11.31
CA GLU A 160 15.49 4.72 -11.00
C GLU A 160 14.93 4.37 -9.62
N LYS A 161 14.47 5.39 -8.88
CA LYS A 161 13.87 5.23 -7.56
C LYS A 161 12.40 4.87 -7.64
N TYR A 162 11.98 3.93 -6.79
CA TYR A 162 10.63 3.41 -6.66
C TYR A 162 10.20 3.39 -5.20
N TYR A 163 8.88 3.42 -4.97
CA TYR A 163 8.32 3.14 -3.65
C TYR A 163 7.92 1.67 -3.58
N LYS A 164 8.11 1.08 -2.41
CA LYS A 164 7.43 -0.15 -2.00
C LYS A 164 6.77 0.12 -0.66
N VAL A 165 5.58 -0.39 -0.44
CA VAL A 165 5.01 -0.50 0.89
C VAL A 165 5.80 -1.57 1.64
N SER A 166 6.36 -1.24 2.80
CA SER A 166 7.03 -2.18 3.70
C SER A 166 6.13 -2.65 4.84
N ASN A 167 5.16 -1.83 5.24
CA ASN A 167 4.20 -2.19 6.27
C ASN A 167 2.86 -1.47 6.05
N THR A 168 1.78 -2.04 6.58
CA THR A 168 0.45 -1.45 6.53
C THR A 168 -0.34 -1.72 7.80
N THR A 169 -1.19 -0.78 8.17
CA THR A 169 -2.25 -0.99 9.17
C THR A 169 -3.58 -0.62 8.55
N MET A 170 -4.62 -1.35 8.91
CA MET A 170 -5.97 -1.11 8.45
C MET A 170 -6.93 -1.17 9.63
N SER A 171 -7.94 -0.31 9.63
CA SER A 171 -9.11 -0.43 10.48
C SER A 171 -10.38 -0.42 9.65
N ILE A 172 -11.38 -1.21 10.04
CA ILE A 172 -12.66 -1.33 9.36
C ILE A 172 -13.80 -1.19 10.38
N GLU A 173 -14.59 -0.13 10.27
CA GLU A 173 -15.69 0.18 11.18
C GLU A 173 -17.01 0.33 10.41
N PRO A 174 -17.83 -0.72 10.30
CA PRO A 174 -19.17 -0.66 9.72
C PRO A 174 -20.23 -0.15 10.70
N GLN A 175 -21.24 0.57 10.19
CA GLN A 175 -22.40 0.94 11.01
C GLN A 175 -23.35 -0.25 11.25
N LYS A 176 -23.39 -1.18 10.29
CA LYS A 176 -24.13 -2.44 10.38
C LYS A 176 -23.49 -3.50 9.51
N ILE A 177 -23.54 -4.75 9.96
CA ILE A 177 -23.25 -5.92 9.13
C ILE A 177 -24.52 -6.76 9.01
N GLN A 178 -24.79 -7.22 7.79
CA GLN A 178 -25.83 -8.21 7.52
C GLN A 178 -25.20 -9.47 6.94
N PHE A 179 -25.54 -10.59 7.55
CA PHE A 179 -25.15 -11.92 7.13
C PHE A 179 -26.31 -12.57 6.39
N GLY A 180 -26.03 -13.14 5.22
CA GLY A 180 -26.93 -14.02 4.51
C GLY A 180 -26.19 -15.30 4.14
N PHE A 181 -26.72 -16.46 4.51
CA PHE A 181 -26.15 -17.74 4.14
C PHE A 181 -27.23 -18.66 3.59
N SER A 182 -26.91 -19.45 2.56
CA SER A 182 -27.85 -20.44 2.00
C SER A 182 -28.25 -21.49 3.05
N ASN A 183 -29.51 -21.94 3.06
CA ASN A 183 -30.18 -22.73 4.11
C ASN A 183 -29.53 -24.07 4.58
N ASN A 184 -28.32 -24.42 4.11
CA ASN A 184 -27.62 -25.67 4.43
C ASN A 184 -26.49 -25.49 5.47
N VAL A 185 -26.36 -24.33 6.13
CA VAL A 185 -25.23 -24.05 7.08
C VAL A 185 -25.41 -24.73 8.43
N PHE A 186 -26.66 -24.94 8.86
CA PHE A 186 -26.97 -25.25 10.26
C PHE A 186 -27.62 -26.63 10.40
N GLY A 187 -27.04 -27.66 9.78
CA GLY A 187 -27.52 -29.04 9.93
C GLY A 187 -28.73 -29.43 9.08
N GLY A 188 -29.09 -28.62 8.08
CA GLY A 188 -30.14 -28.93 7.09
C GLY A 188 -31.58 -28.72 7.56
N ASP A 189 -31.79 -28.33 8.82
CA ASP A 189 -33.07 -27.86 9.34
C ASP A 189 -33.23 -26.37 9.03
N LYS A 190 -34.26 -26.02 8.25
CA LYS A 190 -34.52 -24.64 7.82
C LYS A 190 -34.90 -23.73 8.98
N ASP A 191 -35.74 -24.20 9.90
CA ASP A 191 -36.24 -23.36 11.00
C ASP A 191 -35.10 -23.08 11.99
N PHE A 192 -34.24 -24.05 12.23
CA PHE A 192 -33.02 -23.84 13.00
C PHE A 192 -32.05 -22.90 12.27
N SER A 193 -31.89 -23.08 10.96
CA SER A 193 -31.02 -22.23 10.14
C SER A 193 -31.41 -20.76 10.17
N ASP A 194 -32.71 -20.49 10.01
CA ASP A 194 -33.26 -19.13 10.01
C ASP A 194 -33.05 -18.47 11.39
N LYS A 195 -33.22 -19.21 12.50
CA LYS A 195 -32.97 -18.72 13.86
C LYS A 195 -31.50 -18.42 14.14
N VAL A 196 -30.58 -19.27 13.68
CA VAL A 196 -29.14 -18.98 13.87
C VAL A 196 -28.74 -17.76 13.05
N LEU A 197 -29.25 -17.63 11.83
CA LEU A 197 -28.98 -16.46 11.00
C LEU A 197 -29.55 -15.17 11.60
N GLU A 198 -30.76 -15.23 12.17
CA GLU A 198 -31.35 -14.12 12.93
C GLU A 198 -30.45 -13.73 14.11
N ALA A 199 -30.05 -14.70 14.94
CA ALA A 199 -29.15 -14.45 16.05
C ALA A 199 -27.79 -13.86 15.60
N MET A 200 -27.24 -14.31 14.46
CA MET A 200 -26.02 -13.72 13.90
C MET A 200 -26.20 -12.25 13.50
N ASN A 201 -27.33 -11.92 12.88
CA ASN A 201 -27.64 -10.55 12.47
C ASN A 201 -27.98 -9.64 13.65
N GLU A 202 -28.57 -10.17 14.73
CA GLU A 202 -28.80 -9.42 15.97
C GLU A 202 -27.50 -9.15 16.74
N ASN A 203 -26.60 -10.13 16.78
CA ASN A 203 -25.33 -10.09 17.52
C ASN A 203 -24.13 -9.76 16.61
N TRP A 204 -24.36 -9.05 15.49
CA TRP A 204 -23.34 -8.83 14.48
C TRP A 204 -22.12 -8.07 15.04
N LYS A 205 -22.34 -7.18 16.02
CA LYS A 205 -21.28 -6.38 16.64
C LYS A 205 -20.32 -7.25 17.42
N GLU A 206 -20.84 -8.13 18.29
CA GLU A 206 -20.01 -9.05 19.08
C GLU A 206 -19.29 -10.04 18.17
N LEU A 207 -19.98 -10.57 17.15
CA LEU A 207 -19.38 -11.49 16.19
C LEU A 207 -18.25 -10.84 15.40
N TYR A 208 -18.47 -9.63 14.89
CA TYR A 208 -17.46 -8.90 14.14
C TYR A 208 -16.28 -8.51 15.01
N ALA A 209 -16.51 -7.99 16.21
CA ALA A 209 -15.44 -7.58 17.12
C ALA A 209 -14.47 -8.73 17.43
N ASP A 210 -14.96 -9.97 17.51
CA ASP A 210 -14.15 -11.16 17.78
C ASP A 210 -13.16 -11.52 16.64
N VAL A 211 -13.53 -11.21 15.40
CA VAL A 211 -12.74 -11.57 14.19
C VAL A 211 -12.18 -10.37 13.44
N ARG A 212 -12.55 -9.14 13.82
CA ARG A 212 -12.12 -7.88 13.20
C ARG A 212 -10.60 -7.82 13.00
N PRO A 213 -9.75 -8.13 14.00
CA PRO A 213 -8.29 -8.05 13.81
C PRO A 213 -7.79 -8.93 12.66
N SER A 214 -8.34 -10.14 12.50
CA SER A 214 -7.95 -11.04 11.41
C SER A 214 -8.41 -10.56 10.04
N TYR A 215 -9.56 -9.88 9.97
CA TYR A 215 -10.01 -9.22 8.75
C TYR A 215 -9.15 -8.02 8.38
N GLU A 216 -8.84 -7.16 9.36
CA GLU A 216 -7.99 -5.98 9.18
C GLU A 216 -6.58 -6.37 8.71
N GLU A 217 -6.00 -7.41 9.29
CA GLU A 217 -4.71 -7.96 8.87
C GLU A 217 -4.78 -8.50 7.42
N ALA A 218 -5.77 -9.36 7.12
CA ALA A 218 -5.87 -10.00 5.82
C ALA A 218 -6.13 -8.99 4.69
N TYR A 219 -7.07 -8.06 4.87
CA TYR A 219 -7.33 -7.02 3.88
C TYR A 219 -6.21 -5.99 3.78
N GLY A 220 -5.53 -5.68 4.88
CA GLY A 220 -4.30 -4.89 4.87
C GLY A 220 -3.26 -5.49 3.92
N GLN A 221 -2.97 -6.79 4.06
CA GLN A 221 -2.02 -7.49 3.18
C GLN A 221 -2.48 -7.52 1.72
N ILE A 222 -3.78 -7.73 1.46
CA ILE A 222 -4.34 -7.68 0.10
C ILE A 222 -4.14 -6.31 -0.53
N PHE A 223 -4.49 -5.23 0.18
CA PHE A 223 -4.34 -3.87 -0.35
C PHE A 223 -2.88 -3.46 -0.50
N MET A 224 -2.00 -3.88 0.42
CA MET A 224 -0.55 -3.72 0.29
C MET A 224 -0.03 -4.39 -0.99
N SER A 225 -0.48 -5.62 -1.29
CA SER A 225 -0.09 -6.32 -2.52
C SER A 225 -0.59 -5.61 -3.77
N ILE A 226 -1.85 -5.16 -3.79
CA ILE A 226 -2.40 -4.37 -4.91
C ILE A 226 -1.61 -3.08 -5.12
N PHE A 227 -1.31 -2.37 -4.03
CA PHE A 227 -0.62 -1.10 -4.12
C PHE A 227 0.85 -1.27 -4.53
N ASN A 228 1.54 -2.31 -4.04
CA ASN A 228 2.88 -2.66 -4.49
C ASN A 228 2.92 -3.07 -5.98
N SER A 229 1.91 -3.78 -6.47
CA SER A 229 1.77 -4.09 -7.90
C SER A 229 1.75 -2.80 -8.72
N PHE A 230 0.99 -1.80 -8.28
CA PHE A 230 0.95 -0.48 -8.90
C PHE A 230 2.28 0.27 -8.81
N LEU A 231 2.83 0.44 -7.60
CA LEU A 231 4.07 1.21 -7.38
C LEU A 231 5.27 0.63 -8.13
N SER A 232 5.33 -0.69 -8.29
CA SER A 232 6.42 -1.37 -9.02
C SER A 232 6.53 -1.00 -10.51
N LYS A 233 5.46 -0.39 -11.08
CA LYS A 233 5.40 0.04 -12.48
C LYS A 233 5.83 1.48 -12.69
N PHE A 234 5.72 2.32 -11.67
CA PHE A 234 5.86 3.76 -11.76
C PHE A 234 6.94 4.25 -10.80
N GLY A 235 8.11 4.59 -11.34
CA GLY A 235 9.17 5.23 -10.56
C GLY A 235 8.77 6.64 -10.10
N PHE A 236 9.60 7.28 -9.29
CA PHE A 236 9.30 8.57 -8.64
C PHE A 236 8.89 9.68 -9.61
N SER A 237 9.47 9.67 -10.82
CA SER A 237 9.17 10.65 -11.86
C SER A 237 7.78 10.47 -12.51
N ASN A 238 7.19 9.27 -12.36
CA ASN A 238 6.02 8.83 -13.10
C ASN A 238 4.91 8.24 -12.22
N ASN A 239 4.97 8.42 -10.90
CA ASN A 239 3.90 8.00 -9.98
C ASN A 239 2.99 9.16 -9.57
N VAL A 240 1.93 8.85 -8.80
CA VAL A 240 0.92 9.83 -8.34
C VAL A 240 1.51 10.87 -7.38
N PHE A 241 2.57 10.50 -6.65
CA PHE A 241 3.27 11.35 -5.69
C PHE A 241 4.24 12.36 -6.33
N GLY A 242 4.29 12.39 -7.66
CA GLY A 242 4.87 13.45 -8.47
C GLY A 242 6.12 14.07 -7.87
N GLY A 243 7.25 13.36 -7.98
CA GLY A 243 8.54 14.01 -7.82
C GLY A 243 8.61 15.15 -8.83
N ASP A 244 8.72 16.39 -8.33
CA ASP A 244 8.78 17.56 -9.17
C ASP A 244 10.14 17.60 -9.87
N LYS A 245 10.19 16.96 -11.05
CA LYS A 245 11.37 16.98 -11.91
C LYS A 245 11.66 18.40 -12.39
N ASP A 246 10.65 19.25 -12.56
CA ASP A 246 10.83 20.65 -12.96
C ASP A 246 11.47 21.48 -11.84
N SER A 247 11.03 21.31 -10.58
CA SER A 247 11.73 21.92 -9.43
C SER A 247 13.10 21.30 -9.17
N SER A 248 13.26 19.99 -9.36
CA SER A 248 14.56 19.33 -9.17
C SER A 248 15.57 19.77 -10.23
N ASP A 249 15.13 19.89 -11.49
CA ASP A 249 15.94 20.37 -12.61
C ASP A 249 16.22 21.87 -12.47
N LYS A 250 15.25 22.69 -12.03
CA LYS A 250 15.46 24.13 -11.71
C LYS A 250 16.36 24.35 -10.51
N VAL A 251 16.27 23.51 -9.48
CA VAL A 251 17.19 23.56 -8.33
C VAL A 251 18.59 23.12 -8.78
N LEU A 252 18.71 22.07 -9.61
CA LEU A 252 19.99 21.69 -10.20
C LEU A 252 20.58 22.80 -11.08
N GLU A 253 19.75 23.43 -11.91
CA GLU A 253 20.15 24.54 -12.78
C GLU A 253 20.59 25.74 -11.94
N ALA A 254 19.78 26.17 -10.96
CA ALA A 254 20.14 27.25 -10.03
C ALA A 254 21.38 26.93 -9.18
N MET A 255 21.56 25.67 -8.76
CA MET A 255 22.77 25.23 -8.05
C MET A 255 23.99 25.21 -8.98
N ASN A 256 23.83 24.84 -10.25
CA ASN A 256 24.90 24.82 -11.25
C ASN A 256 25.25 26.22 -11.78
N GLU A 257 24.31 27.15 -11.82
CA GLU A 257 24.54 28.55 -12.19
C GLU A 257 25.22 29.31 -11.05
N ASN A 258 24.77 29.09 -9.81
CA ASN A 258 25.25 29.81 -8.64
C ASN A 258 26.27 29.03 -7.80
N TRP A 259 26.83 27.94 -8.34
CA TRP A 259 27.66 26.99 -7.57
C TRP A 259 28.84 27.67 -6.87
N LYS A 260 29.41 28.73 -7.45
CA LYS A 260 30.55 29.46 -6.86
C LYS A 260 30.16 30.24 -5.62
N GLU A 261 28.98 30.87 -5.63
CA GLU A 261 28.45 31.64 -4.50
C GLU A 261 27.96 30.70 -3.40
N LEU A 262 27.19 29.67 -3.78
CA LEU A 262 26.79 28.59 -2.86
C LEU A 262 28.02 27.94 -2.23
N TYR A 263 29.01 27.56 -3.03
CA TYR A 263 30.24 27.00 -2.49
C TYR A 263 30.97 27.98 -1.57
N ALA A 264 31.03 29.28 -1.89
CA ALA A 264 31.62 30.28 -1.00
C ALA A 264 30.88 30.41 0.35
N ASP A 265 29.56 30.27 0.36
CA ASP A 265 28.73 30.31 1.57
C ASP A 265 28.82 29.04 2.41
N VAL A 266 28.82 27.85 1.78
CA VAL A 266 28.85 26.57 2.52
C VAL A 266 30.27 26.16 2.88
N ARG A 267 31.29 26.60 2.11
CA ARG A 267 32.71 26.24 2.29
C ARG A 267 33.23 26.47 3.71
N PRO A 268 33.00 27.61 4.39
CA PRO A 268 33.47 27.82 5.75
C PRO A 268 32.93 26.76 6.72
N SER A 269 31.63 26.43 6.61
CA SER A 269 30.98 25.41 7.44
C SER A 269 31.45 24.00 7.13
N TYR A 270 31.74 23.73 5.85
CA TYR A 270 32.22 22.42 5.39
C TYR A 270 33.70 22.20 5.77
N GLU A 271 34.54 23.23 5.61
CA GLU A 271 35.94 23.24 6.06
C GLU A 271 36.04 23.17 7.59
N GLU A 272 35.12 23.79 8.32
CA GLU A 272 35.03 23.66 9.79
C GLU A 272 34.63 22.24 10.21
N ALA A 273 33.57 21.67 9.61
CA ALA A 273 33.08 20.33 9.94
C ALA A 273 34.11 19.24 9.59
N TYR A 274 34.70 19.28 8.40
CA TYR A 274 35.72 18.31 8.00
C TYR A 274 37.08 18.59 8.64
N GLY A 275 37.42 19.85 8.94
CA GLY A 275 38.63 20.21 9.68
C GLY A 275 38.64 19.63 11.08
N GLN A 276 37.51 19.67 11.80
CA GLN A 276 37.39 19.06 13.13
C GLN A 276 37.47 17.52 13.08
N ILE A 277 36.81 16.89 12.10
CA ILE A 277 36.85 15.44 11.91
C ILE A 277 38.26 14.99 11.50
N PHE A 278 38.89 15.68 10.55
CA PHE A 278 40.24 15.38 10.08
C PHE A 278 41.27 15.57 11.19
N MET A 279 41.21 16.65 11.98
CA MET A 279 42.14 16.86 13.10
C MET A 279 41.95 15.84 14.23
N SER A 280 40.71 15.42 14.49
CA SER A 280 40.43 14.33 15.46
C SER A 280 41.03 12.99 15.00
N ILE A 281 40.84 12.64 13.72
CA ILE A 281 41.39 11.43 13.12
C ILE A 281 42.92 11.51 13.05
N PHE A 282 43.48 12.65 12.62
CA PHE A 282 44.91 12.88 12.47
C PHE A 282 45.65 12.84 13.83
N ASN A 283 45.11 13.47 14.88
CA ASN A 283 45.69 13.41 16.22
C ASN A 283 45.56 12.02 16.86
N SER A 284 44.45 11.30 16.61
CA SER A 284 44.26 9.91 17.05
C SER A 284 45.22 8.94 16.34
N PHE A 285 45.55 9.21 15.07
CA PHE A 285 46.48 8.42 14.28
C PHE A 285 47.95 8.69 14.66
N LEU A 286 48.37 9.97 14.76
CA LEU A 286 49.75 10.33 15.10
C LEU A 286 50.12 10.09 16.57
N SER A 287 49.16 10.04 17.49
CA SER A 287 49.44 9.63 18.88
C SER A 287 49.78 8.13 19.02
N LYS A 288 49.53 7.33 17.98
CA LYS A 288 49.75 5.88 17.96
C LYS A 288 50.86 5.43 17.01
N VAL A 289 51.39 6.33 16.18
CA VAL A 289 52.44 6.03 15.20
C VAL A 289 53.64 6.94 15.46
N PRO A 290 54.83 6.41 15.81
CA PRO A 290 56.04 7.21 15.95
C PRO A 290 56.34 7.97 14.65
N ILE A 291 56.68 9.25 14.75
CA ILE A 291 56.96 10.12 13.58
C ILE A 291 58.08 9.53 12.69
N SER A 292 59.00 8.75 13.27
CA SER A 292 60.09 8.06 12.58
C SER A 292 59.64 6.95 11.62
N GLU A 293 58.38 6.50 11.66
CA GLU A 293 57.83 5.49 10.73
C GLU A 293 56.99 6.09 9.60
N LEU A 294 56.73 7.41 9.62
CA LEU A 294 55.87 8.08 8.63
C LEU A 294 56.65 8.79 7.53
N PHE A 295 57.94 9.02 7.72
CA PHE A 295 58.82 9.65 6.73
C PHE A 295 60.19 8.99 6.75
N ASP A 296 60.53 8.22 5.72
CA ASP A 296 61.88 7.70 5.51
C ASP A 296 62.85 8.83 5.12
N SER A 297 63.84 9.09 5.98
CA SER A 297 65.15 9.64 5.60
C SER A 297 66.21 9.18 6.60
#